data_AF-A0A3S0JNI8-F1
#
_entry.id   AF-A0A3S0JNI8-F1
#
_cell.length_a   1.000
_cell.length_b   1.000
_cell.length_c   1.000
_cell.angle_alpha   90.00
_cell.angle_beta   90.00
_cell.angle_gamma   90.00
#
_symmetry.space_group_name_H-M   'P 1'
#
loop_
_entity.id
_entity.type
_entity.pdbx_description
1 polymer ?
#
loop_
_entity_poly.entity_id
_entity_poly.type
_entity_poly.pdbx_seq_one_letter_code
_entity_poly.pdbx_strand_id
1 'polypeptide(L)' 'MGFDSYIIPTQDLAPGQFRLLEADHRMVVPIESPIRVLVSAEDVLHS' A
#
# COMPACT_ATOMS: atom_id res chain seq x y z
N MET A 1 16.09 3.96 1.30
CA MET A 1 15.19 4.14 2.45
C MET A 1 13.85 3.58 2.01
N GLY A 2 13.36 2.53 2.68
CA GLY A 2 12.04 1.95 2.42
C GLY A 2 10.95 2.70 3.20
N PHE A 3 9.71 2.32 2.97
CA PHE A 3 8.56 2.76 3.75
C PHE A 3 7.67 1.56 4.04
N ASP A 4 6.91 1.64 5.13
CA ASP A 4 5.87 0.68 5.47
C ASP A 4 4.51 1.26 5.05
N SER A 5 3.59 0.38 4.66
CA SER A 5 2.24 0.75 4.22
C SER A 5 1.22 0.00 5.07
N TYR A 6 0.41 0.72 5.83
CA TYR A 6 -0.62 0.17 6.72
C TYR A 6 -2.02 0.64 6.33
N ILE A 7 -3.02 -0.19 6.62
CA ILE A 7 -4.43 0.17 6.42
C ILE A 7 -4.80 1.34 7.33
N ILE A 8 -5.44 2.36 6.78
CA ILE A 8 -5.95 3.50 7.57
C ILE A 8 -7.09 3.00 8.48
N PRO A 9 -7.02 3.21 9.80
CA PRO A 9 -8.10 2.84 10.71
C PRO A 9 -9.41 3.54 10.33
N THR A 10 -10.54 2.85 10.51
CA THR A 10 -11.84 3.36 10.03
C THR A 10 -12.22 4.71 10.66
N GLN A 11 -11.81 4.95 11.90
CA GLN A 11 -12.04 6.23 12.59
C GLN A 11 -11.22 7.40 12.03
N ASP A 12 -10.14 7.12 11.31
CA ASP A 12 -9.21 8.10 10.76
C ASP A 12 -9.46 8.38 9.27
N LEU A 13 -10.47 7.73 8.67
CA LEU A 13 -10.82 7.91 7.26
C LEU A 13 -11.46 9.29 7.02
N ALA A 14 -10.98 9.98 5.99
CA ALA A 14 -11.59 11.20 5.48
C ALA A 14 -12.88 10.89 4.69
N PRO A 15 -13.84 11.84 4.60
CA PRO A 15 -15.03 11.66 3.77
C PRO A 15 -14.69 11.28 2.33
N GLY A 16 -15.31 10.22 1.82
CA GLY A 16 -15.07 9.69 0.47
C GLY A 16 -13.98 8.62 0.37
N GLN A 17 -13.23 8.35 1.44
CA GLN A 17 -12.27 7.26 1.50
C GLN A 17 -12.94 5.90 1.72
N PHE A 18 -12.34 4.84 1.17
CA PHE A 18 -12.90 3.51 1.22
C PHE A 18 -12.41 2.71 2.44
N ARG A 19 -13.36 2.24 3.25
CA ARG A 19 -13.06 1.38 4.40
C ARG A 19 -12.37 0.09 3.95
N LEU A 20 -11.27 -0.27 4.64
CA LEU A 20 -10.41 -1.44 4.39
C LEU A 20 -9.59 -1.40 3.10
N LEU A 21 -9.63 -0.31 2.33
CA LEU A 21 -8.90 -0.19 1.06
C LEU A 21 -7.88 0.95 1.04
N GLU A 22 -7.99 1.90 1.97
CA GLU A 22 -7.01 2.96 2.08
C GLU A 22 -5.77 2.54 2.86
N ALA A 23 -4.61 2.95 2.36
CA ALA A 23 -3.32 2.86 3.04
C ALA A 23 -2.75 4.26 3.30
N ASP A 24 -1.99 4.39 4.38
CA ASP A 24 -1.33 5.64 4.79
C ASP A 24 -0.23 6.09 3.80
N HIS A 25 0.55 5.15 3.28
CA HIS A 25 1.59 5.38 2.28
C HIS A 25 1.33 4.56 1.02
N ARG A 26 0.90 5.25 -0.05
CA ARG A 26 0.66 4.61 -1.34
C ARG A 26 1.97 4.39 -2.10
N MET A 27 2.15 3.19 -2.65
CA MET A 27 3.22 2.95 -3.63
C MET A 27 2.95 3.77 -4.90
N VAL A 28 3.87 4.68 -5.22
CA VAL A 28 3.79 5.51 -6.43
C VAL A 28 4.74 4.96 -7.49
N VAL A 29 4.26 4.84 -8.72
CA VAL A 29 5.04 4.39 -9.88
C VAL A 29 4.78 5.28 -11.09
N PRO A 30 5.78 5.47 -11.99
CA PRO A 30 5.58 6.24 -13.21
C PRO A 30 4.67 5.52 -14.20
N ILE A 31 3.81 6.26 -14.87
CA ILE A 31 3.03 5.76 -16.01
C ILE A 31 3.94 5.57 -17.23
N GLU A 32 3.54 4.67 -18.15
CA GLU A 32 4.21 4.43 -19.44
C GLU A 32 5.67 3.93 -19.35
N SER A 33 6.08 3.44 -18.18
CA SER A 33 7.39 2.83 -17.96
C SER A 33 7.26 1.34 -17.69
N PRO A 34 8.14 0.47 -18.22
CA PRO A 34 8.21 -0.91 -17.77
C PRO A 34 8.66 -0.96 -16.31
N ILE A 35 7.91 -1.68 -15.47
CA ILE A 35 8.18 -1.83 -14.03
C ILE A 35 8.30 -3.32 -13.71
N ARG A 36 9.31 -3.68 -12.91
CA ARG A 36 9.47 -5.03 -12.36
C ARG A 36 9.32 -4.97 -10.83
N VAL A 37 8.33 -5.66 -10.30
CA VAL A 37 8.12 -5.82 -8.86
C VAL A 37 8.70 -7.16 -8.42
N LEU A 38 9.49 -7.15 -7.35
CA LEU A 38 9.99 -8.37 -6.68
C LEU A 38 9.26 -8.50 -5.35
N VAL A 39 8.63 -9.64 -5.12
CA VAL A 39 7.82 -9.90 -3.92
C VAL A 39 8.49 -10.98 -3.09
N SER A 40 8.59 -10.76 -1.78
CA SER A 40 9.09 -11.70 -0.78
C SER A 40 8.41 -11.39 0.56
N ALA A 41 8.60 -12.24 1.57
CA ALA A 41 8.03 -12.07 2.90
C ALA A 41 9.12 -12.25 3.96
N GLU A 42 9.01 -11.48 5.05
CA GLU A 42 9.92 -11.60 6.20
C GLU A 42 9.45 -12.68 7.20
N ASP A 43 8.13 -12.89 7.32
CA ASP A 43 7.52 -13.79 8.29
C ASP A 43 6.84 -15.02 7.64
N VAL A 44 5.61 -14.87 7.19
CA VAL A 44 4.74 -15.92 6.68
C VAL A 44 4.27 -15.57 5.27
N LEU A 45 3.62 -16.53 4.64
CA LEU A 45 3.12 -16.39 3.28
C LEU A 45 2.04 -15.30 3.20
N HIS A 46 2.23 -14.39 2.24
CA HIS A 46 1.28 -13.37 1.81
C HIS A 46 1.19 -13.38 0.27
N SER A 47 0.22 -12.66 -0.30
CA SER A 47 0.03 -12.50 -1.75
C SER A 47 -0.43 -11.10 -2.11
#